data_AF-A0A6P0VTT8-F1
#
_entry.id   AF-A0A6P0VTT8-F1
#
_cell.length_a   1.000
_cell.length_b   1.000
_cell.length_c   1.000
_cell.angle_alpha   90.00
_cell.angle_beta   90.00
_cell.angle_gamma   90.00
#
_symmetry.space_group_name_H-M   'P 1'
#
loop_
_entity.id
_entity.type
_entity.pdbx_description
1 polymer ?
#
loop_
_entity_poly.entity_id
_entity_poly.type
_entity_poly.pdbx_seq_one_letter_code
_entity_poly.pdbx_strand_id
1 'polypeptide(L)'
;TSLPTQILSLFGLERQGVFTFSWIVVAIPLLMVFSLFYFKFFLSLSFRIKRLFLIAMLTFVGGALGMEMVAGLITDTDSLGYNSIPYVLSGAVEELCEMMGIVVFIYALLLQLSQSSEKINVVFLNDTNNNKKEKKSINT
;
A
#
# COMPACT_ATOMS: atom_id res chain seq x y z
N THR A 1 -13.54 -13.72 40.56
CA THR A 1 -13.44 -12.69 39.51
C THR A 1 -12.18 -11.88 39.79
N SER A 2 -11.08 -12.26 39.13
CA SER A 2 -9.75 -11.73 39.45
C SER A 2 -9.42 -10.54 38.55
N LEU A 3 -8.90 -9.48 39.15
CA LEU A 3 -8.39 -8.24 38.54
C LEU A 3 -7.57 -8.39 37.22
N PRO A 4 -6.85 -9.50 36.92
CA PRO A 4 -6.12 -9.64 35.66
C PRO A 4 -7.00 -9.65 34.40
N THR A 5 -8.25 -10.11 34.48
CA THR A 5 -9.11 -10.20 33.28
C THR A 5 -9.57 -8.81 32.79
N GLN A 6 -9.72 -7.85 33.70
CA GLN A 6 -10.12 -6.47 33.34
C GLN A 6 -9.00 -5.71 32.62
N ILE A 7 -7.75 -5.90 33.04
CA ILE A 7 -6.59 -5.30 32.36
C ILE A 7 -6.42 -5.93 30.97
N LEU A 8 -6.60 -7.25 30.86
CA LEU A 8 -6.55 -7.94 29.57
C LEU A 8 -7.65 -7.46 28.61
N SER A 9 -8.84 -7.12 29.12
CA SER A 9 -9.96 -6.59 28.33
C SER A 9 -9.75 -5.16 27.85
N LEU A 10 -8.96 -4.36 28.58
CA LEU A 10 -8.58 -2.99 28.17
C LEU A 10 -7.56 -3.00 27.02
N PHE A 11 -6.82 -4.10 26.86
CA PHE A 11 -5.92 -4.38 25.72
C PHE A 11 -6.52 -5.33 24.68
N GLY A 12 -7.78 -5.76 24.84
CA GLY A 12 -8.52 -6.53 23.83
C GLY A 12 -8.08 -7.98 23.61
N LEU A 13 -7.56 -8.66 24.63
CA LEU A 13 -7.08 -10.05 24.50
C LEU A 13 -8.13 -11.11 24.88
N GLU A 14 -9.42 -10.85 24.64
CA GLU A 14 -10.44 -11.90 24.72
C GLU A 14 -10.94 -12.22 23.31
N ARG A 15 -10.64 -13.46 22.89
CA ARG A 15 -11.04 -14.04 21.60
C ARG A 15 -12.56 -14.20 21.60
N GLN A 16 -13.27 -13.47 20.74
CA GLN A 16 -14.53 -13.87 20.05
C GLN A 16 -15.17 -12.65 19.34
N GLY A 17 -15.18 -12.68 18.00
CA GLY A 17 -16.11 -11.92 17.16
C GLY A 17 -15.64 -10.56 16.61
N VAL A 18 -15.88 -10.37 15.29
CA VAL A 18 -16.02 -9.19 14.38
C VAL A 18 -15.08 -7.98 14.52
N PHE A 19 -14.46 -7.74 15.67
CA PHE A 19 -13.42 -6.73 15.89
C PHE A 19 -12.31 -7.33 16.75
N THR A 20 -11.63 -8.36 16.21
CA THR A 20 -10.66 -9.19 16.96
C THR A 20 -9.37 -8.44 17.32
N PHE A 21 -9.30 -7.15 17.02
CA PHE A 21 -8.08 -6.38 17.08
C PHE A 21 -8.32 -5.03 17.74
N SER A 22 -8.13 -4.96 19.06
CA SER A 22 -8.07 -3.67 19.79
C SER A 22 -7.05 -2.69 19.21
N TRP A 23 -6.09 -3.16 18.42
CA TRP A 23 -5.18 -2.28 17.68
C TRP A 23 -5.88 -1.45 16.58
N ILE A 24 -7.05 -1.86 16.09
CA ILE A 24 -7.85 -1.09 15.11
C ILE A 24 -8.21 0.29 15.66
N VAL A 25 -8.54 0.38 16.95
CA VAL A 25 -8.83 1.65 17.64
C VAL A 25 -7.64 2.60 17.60
N VAL A 26 -6.43 2.07 17.62
CA VAL A 26 -5.18 2.85 17.51
C VAL A 26 -4.82 3.09 16.04
N ALA A 27 -5.06 2.11 15.17
CA ALA A 27 -4.70 2.16 13.77
C ALA A 27 -5.56 3.12 12.95
N ILE A 28 -6.87 3.22 13.23
CA ILE A 28 -7.75 4.13 12.50
C ILE A 28 -7.31 5.60 12.65
N PRO A 29 -7.09 6.14 13.86
CA PRO A 29 -6.57 7.50 14.03
C PRO A 29 -5.20 7.67 13.39
N LEU A 30 -4.29 6.70 13.55
CA LEU A 30 -2.95 6.74 12.96
C LEU A 30 -3.02 6.79 11.43
N LEU A 31 -3.84 5.93 10.82
CA LEU A 31 -4.08 5.88 9.38
C LEU A 31 -4.77 7.16 8.90
N MET A 32 -5.68 7.73 9.67
CA MET A 32 -6.33 8.99 9.32
C MET A 32 -5.33 10.14 9.28
N VAL A 33 -4.49 10.27 10.31
CA VAL A 33 -3.41 11.27 10.35
C VAL A 33 -2.44 11.04 9.19
N PHE A 34 -1.98 9.81 8.99
CA PHE A 34 -1.11 9.44 7.88
C PHE A 34 -1.75 9.82 6.53
N SER A 35 -3.00 9.43 6.30
CA SER A 35 -3.72 9.74 5.07
C SER A 35 -3.82 11.24 4.84
N LEU A 36 -4.10 12.06 5.87
CA LEU A 36 -4.09 13.52 5.77
C LEU A 36 -2.71 14.07 5.36
N PHE A 37 -1.63 13.60 5.98
CA PHE A 37 -0.27 14.02 5.64
C PHE A 37 0.09 13.67 4.19
N TYR A 38 -0.25 12.46 3.74
CA TYR A 38 0.06 11.97 2.40
C TYR A 38 -1.01 12.33 1.35
N PHE A 39 -2.11 12.98 1.74
CA PHE A 39 -3.19 13.34 0.81
C PHE A 39 -2.70 14.30 -0.27
N LYS A 40 -1.86 15.26 0.10
CA LYS A 40 -1.27 16.21 -0.86
C LYS A 40 -0.33 15.51 -1.84
N PHE A 41 0.43 14.52 -1.38
CA PHE A 41 1.23 13.67 -2.25
C PHE A 41 0.33 12.90 -3.22
N PHE A 42 -0.71 12.21 -2.72
CA PHE A 42 -1.66 11.48 -3.55
C PHE A 42 -2.30 12.38 -4.63
N LEU A 43 -2.64 13.63 -4.31
CA LEU A 43 -3.19 14.58 -5.29
C LEU A 43 -2.19 15.00 -6.38
N SER A 44 -0.88 14.97 -6.09
CA SER A 44 0.17 15.29 -7.06
C SER A 44 0.43 14.18 -8.10
N LEU A 45 -0.04 12.95 -7.84
CA LEU A 45 0.19 11.80 -8.72
C LEU A 45 -0.57 11.91 -10.06
N SER A 46 -0.02 11.27 -11.09
CA SER A 46 -0.69 11.12 -12.39
C SER A 46 -1.95 10.25 -12.28
N PHE A 47 -2.93 10.46 -13.17
CA PHE A 47 -4.23 9.79 -13.12
C PHE A 47 -4.12 8.25 -13.12
N ARG A 48 -3.14 7.71 -13.85
CA ARG A 48 -2.89 6.25 -13.91
C ARG A 48 -2.45 5.70 -12.55
N ILE A 49 -1.57 6.39 -11.86
CA ILE A 49 -1.01 5.95 -10.58
C ILE A 49 -2.04 6.08 -9.46
N LYS A 50 -2.85 7.15 -9.47
CA LYS A 50 -3.99 7.31 -8.55
C LYS A 50 -4.94 6.12 -8.61
N ARG A 51 -5.26 5.63 -9.81
CA ARG A 51 -6.14 4.46 -9.99
C ARG A 51 -5.52 3.19 -9.43
N LEU A 52 -4.20 2.98 -9.62
CA LEU A 52 -3.50 1.85 -9.03
C LEU A 52 -3.50 1.90 -7.50
N PHE A 53 -3.30 3.09 -6.92
CA PHE A 53 -3.42 3.30 -5.47
C PHE A 53 -4.81 2.94 -4.95
N LEU A 54 -5.87 3.37 -5.64
CA LEU A 54 -7.25 3.03 -5.25
C LEU A 54 -7.49 1.53 -5.34
N ILE A 55 -7.08 0.87 -6.42
CA ILE A 55 -7.20 -0.59 -6.56
C ILE A 55 -6.44 -1.29 -5.44
N ALA A 56 -5.20 -0.90 -5.15
CA ALA A 56 -4.43 -1.47 -4.05
C ALA A 56 -5.13 -1.32 -2.70
N MET A 57 -5.65 -0.12 -2.40
CA MET A 57 -6.37 0.16 -1.15
C MET A 57 -7.65 -0.67 -1.04
N LEU A 58 -8.46 -0.74 -2.10
CA LEU A 58 -9.67 -1.54 -2.13
C LEU A 58 -9.38 -3.04 -1.98
N THR A 59 -8.35 -3.55 -2.64
CA THR A 59 -7.97 -4.97 -2.52
C THR A 59 -7.45 -5.30 -1.13
N PHE A 60 -6.61 -4.43 -0.55
CA PHE A 60 -6.05 -4.63 0.79
C PHE A 60 -7.13 -4.51 1.87
N VAL A 61 -7.81 -3.35 1.95
CA VAL A 61 -8.79 -3.07 2.99
C VAL A 61 -10.06 -3.90 2.80
N GLY A 62 -10.49 -4.09 1.54
CA GLY A 62 -11.63 -4.94 1.21
C GLY A 62 -11.34 -6.43 1.44
N GLY A 63 -10.10 -6.87 1.22
CA GLY A 63 -9.64 -8.21 1.59
C GLY A 63 -9.70 -8.43 3.10
N ALA A 64 -9.03 -7.56 3.87
CA ALA A 64 -9.00 -7.63 5.33
C ALA A 64 -10.42 -7.58 5.93
N LEU A 65 -11.16 -6.49 5.69
CA LEU A 65 -12.50 -6.32 6.27
C LEU A 65 -13.51 -7.33 5.72
N GLY A 66 -13.47 -7.59 4.41
CA GLY A 66 -14.43 -8.48 3.75
C GLY A 66 -14.25 -9.93 4.18
N MET A 67 -13.01 -10.41 4.26
CA MET A 67 -12.74 -11.77 4.70
C MET A 67 -12.88 -11.93 6.21
N GLU A 68 -12.65 -10.88 7.01
CA GLU A 68 -12.97 -10.90 8.45
C GLU A 68 -14.49 -11.08 8.67
N MET A 69 -15.33 -10.42 7.88
CA MET A 69 -16.78 -10.63 7.92
C MET A 69 -17.17 -12.05 7.49
N VAL A 70 -16.57 -12.59 6.42
CA VAL A 70 -16.81 -13.97 5.97
C VAL A 70 -16.38 -14.98 7.03
N ALA A 71 -15.20 -14.79 7.64
CA ALA A 71 -14.69 -15.64 8.70
C ALA A 71 -15.63 -15.63 9.92
N GLY A 72 -16.18 -14.46 10.29
CA GLY A 72 -17.19 -14.34 11.35
C GLY A 72 -18.44 -15.17 11.09
N LEU A 73 -18.99 -15.11 9.87
CA LEU A 73 -20.16 -15.91 9.47
C LEU A 73 -19.88 -17.42 9.52
N ILE A 74 -18.67 -17.83 9.12
CA ILE A 74 -18.23 -19.23 9.19
C ILE A 74 -18.15 -19.70 10.65
N THR A 75 -17.55 -18.90 11.54
CA THR A 75 -17.44 -19.26 12.96
C THR A 75 -18.78 -19.30 13.67
N ASP A 76 -19.76 -18.50 13.25
CA ASP A 76 -21.11 -18.52 13.82
C ASP A 76 -21.94 -19.74 13.35
N THR A 77 -21.62 -20.28 12.17
CA THR A 77 -22.39 -21.38 11.55
C THR A 77 -21.77 -22.76 11.83
N ASP A 78 -20.44 -22.86 11.90
CA ASP A 78 -19.72 -24.13 12.12
C ASP A 78 -19.47 -24.39 13.61
N SER A 79 -19.96 -25.52 14.12
CA SER A 79 -19.70 -26.00 15.49
C SER A 79 -18.25 -26.41 15.75
N LEU A 80 -17.43 -26.51 14.69
CA LEU A 80 -16.00 -26.80 14.76
C LEU A 80 -15.14 -25.56 15.07
N GLY A 81 -15.73 -24.35 14.99
CA GLY A 81 -15.05 -23.08 15.29
C GLY A 81 -13.80 -22.83 14.43
N TYR A 82 -12.75 -22.27 15.04
CA TYR A 82 -11.49 -21.83 14.40
C TYR A 82 -10.67 -22.92 13.69
N ASN A 83 -11.01 -24.20 13.86
CA ASN A 83 -10.30 -25.32 13.24
C ASN A 83 -11.03 -25.87 11.99
N SER A 84 -12.09 -25.20 11.54
CA SER A 84 -12.81 -25.61 10.33
C SER A 84 -11.98 -25.28 9.08
N ILE A 85 -11.96 -26.21 8.11
CA ILE A 85 -11.30 -25.99 6.81
C ILE A 85 -11.78 -24.69 6.14
N PRO A 86 -13.09 -24.36 6.16
CA PRO A 86 -13.58 -23.09 5.60
C PRO A 86 -12.98 -21.85 6.26
N TYR A 87 -12.76 -21.86 7.58
CA TYR A 87 -12.14 -20.75 8.29
C TYR A 87 -10.69 -20.54 7.86
N VAL A 88 -9.90 -21.62 7.78
CA VAL A 88 -8.50 -21.56 7.34
C VAL A 88 -8.40 -21.06 5.88
N LEU A 89 -9.31 -21.52 5.02
CA LEU A 89 -9.35 -21.07 3.62
C LEU A 89 -9.74 -19.59 3.52
N SER A 90 -10.67 -19.12 4.35
CA SER A 90 -11.03 -17.70 4.44
C SER A 90 -9.82 -16.84 4.80
N GLY A 91 -9.05 -17.24 5.81
CA GLY A 91 -7.81 -16.55 6.18
C GLY A 91 -6.75 -16.57 5.07
N ALA A 92 -6.59 -17.68 4.35
CA ALA A 92 -5.66 -17.73 3.22
C ALA A 92 -6.06 -16.77 2.08
N VAL A 93 -7.37 -16.59 1.84
CA VAL A 93 -7.87 -15.62 0.85
C VAL A 93 -7.67 -14.18 1.34
N GLU A 94 -7.89 -13.92 2.63
CA GLU A 94 -7.58 -12.64 3.27
C GLU A 94 -6.12 -12.25 3.06
N GLU A 95 -5.20 -13.14 3.46
CA GLU A 95 -3.76 -12.95 3.30
C GLU A 95 -3.38 -12.74 1.83
N LEU A 96 -3.96 -13.50 0.89
CA LEU A 96 -3.72 -13.33 -0.53
C LEU A 96 -4.15 -11.94 -1.03
N CYS A 97 -5.33 -11.47 -0.61
CA CYS A 97 -5.82 -10.15 -0.97
C CYS A 97 -4.92 -9.04 -0.41
N GLU A 98 -4.47 -9.16 0.84
CA GLU A 98 -3.55 -8.22 1.45
C GLU A 98 -2.21 -8.16 0.70
N MET A 99 -1.61 -9.32 0.40
CA MET A 99 -0.33 -9.38 -0.33
C MET A 99 -0.48 -8.82 -1.75
N MET A 100 -1.56 -9.12 -2.45
CA MET A 100 -1.85 -8.54 -3.77
C MET A 100 -2.02 -7.03 -3.71
N GLY A 101 -2.74 -6.52 -2.69
CA GLY A 101 -2.86 -5.08 -2.44
C GLY A 101 -1.50 -4.41 -2.26
N ILE A 102 -0.62 -4.99 -1.43
CA ILE A 102 0.75 -4.50 -1.20
C ILE A 102 1.57 -4.50 -2.50
N VAL A 103 1.52 -5.58 -3.29
CA VAL A 103 2.27 -5.66 -4.56
C VAL A 103 1.82 -4.57 -5.54
N VAL A 104 0.51 -4.35 -5.69
CA VAL A 104 -0.03 -3.29 -6.56
C VAL A 104 0.37 -1.90 -6.04
N PHE A 105 0.38 -1.71 -4.72
CA PHE A 105 0.82 -0.47 -4.09
C PHE A 105 2.30 -0.16 -4.37
N ILE A 106 3.18 -1.14 -4.16
CA ILE A 106 4.62 -1.03 -4.45
C ILE A 106 4.84 -0.74 -5.94
N TYR A 107 4.13 -1.43 -6.82
CA TYR A 107 4.19 -1.18 -8.26
C TYR A 107 3.81 0.27 -8.60
N ALA A 108 2.76 0.81 -7.98
CA ALA A 108 2.33 2.19 -8.18
C ALA A 108 3.41 3.20 -7.72
N LEU A 109 4.07 2.93 -6.60
CA LEU A 109 5.18 3.75 -6.10
C LEU A 109 6.39 3.73 -7.04
N LEU A 110 6.79 2.55 -7.52
CA LEU A 110 7.89 2.42 -8.49
C LEU A 110 7.59 3.14 -9.79
N LEU A 111 6.34 3.06 -10.27
CA LEU A 111 5.91 3.78 -11.46
C LEU A 111 6.00 5.29 -11.25
N GLN A 112 5.60 5.81 -10.07
CA GLN A 112 5.74 7.22 -9.74
C GLN A 112 7.21 7.66 -9.73
N LEU A 113 8.10 6.85 -9.16
CA LEU A 113 9.54 7.13 -9.15
C LEU A 113 10.11 7.18 -10.57
N SER A 114 9.75 6.22 -11.44
CA SER A 114 10.19 6.21 -12.84
C SER A 114 9.67 7.40 -13.66
N GLN A 115 8.51 7.95 -13.30
CA GLN A 115 7.97 9.15 -13.95
C GLN A 115 8.64 10.43 -13.45
N SER A 116 9.15 10.40 -12.22
CA SER A 116 9.78 11.56 -11.57
C SER A 116 11.29 11.64 -11.86
N SER A 117 11.92 10.58 -12.37
CA SER A 117 13.33 10.60 -12.76
C SER A 117 13.55 11.52 -13.97
N GLU A 118 14.43 12.52 -13.81
CA GLU A 118 14.78 13.48 -14.85
C GLU A 118 15.32 12.79 -16.11
N LYS A 119 14.90 13.26 -17.29
CA LYS A 119 15.48 12.84 -18.56
C LYS A 119 16.89 13.40 -18.67
N ILE A 120 17.90 12.55 -18.48
CA ILE A 120 19.29 12.92 -18.72
C ILE A 120 19.47 13.12 -20.24
N ASN A 121 19.59 14.38 -20.65
CA ASN A 121 19.84 14.74 -22.05
C ASN A 121 21.35 14.82 -22.27
N VAL A 122 21.93 13.77 -22.84
CA VAL A 122 23.37 13.74 -23.17
C VAL A 122 23.56 14.48 -24.49
N VAL A 123 23.98 15.75 -24.40
CA VAL A 123 24.34 16.54 -25.58
C VAL A 123 25.83 16.36 -25.84
N PHE A 124 26.17 15.75 -26.97
CA PHE A 124 27.55 15.73 -27.45
C PHE A 124 27.89 17.08 -28.06
N LEU A 125 28.78 17.83 -27.41
CA LEU A 125 29.34 19.03 -27.99
C LEU A 125 30.34 18.61 -29.09
N ASN A 126 30.04 19.00 -30.33
CA ASN A 126 30.92 18.78 -31.46
C ASN A 126 31.84 20.01 -31.61
N ASP A 127 33.12 19.88 -31.24
CA ASP A 127 34.15 20.92 -31.32
C ASP A 127 34.62 21.23 -32.77
N THR A 128 33.70 21.37 -33.71
CA THR A 128 34.04 21.67 -35.12
C THR A 128 34.32 23.16 -35.38
N ASN A 129 34.18 24.04 -34.39
CA ASN A 129 34.34 25.49 -34.59
C ASN A 129 35.79 26.01 -34.55
N ASN A 130 36.79 25.20 -34.16
CA ASN A 130 38.19 25.66 -34.20
C ASN A 130 38.80 25.64 -35.60
N ASN A 131 38.35 24.79 -36.51
CA ASN A 131 38.92 24.71 -37.87
C ASN A 131 38.46 25.83 -38.82
N LYS A 132 37.42 26.60 -38.46
CA LYS A 132 36.91 27.69 -39.31
C LYS A 132 37.58 29.04 -39.04
N LYS A 133 38.17 29.25 -37.85
CA LYS A 133 38.93 30.47 -37.52
C LYS A 133 40.35 30.44 -38.11
N GLU A 134 41.05 29.30 -38.07
CA GLU A 134 42.39 29.20 -38.69
C GLU A 134 42.34 29.40 -40.21
N LYS A 135 41.39 28.75 -40.92
CA LYS A 135 41.25 28.92 -42.38
C LYS A 135 40.88 30.34 -42.83
N LYS A 136 40.32 31.18 -41.94
CA LYS A 136 40.03 32.59 -42.27
C LYS A 136 41.25 33.50 -42.07
N SER A 137 42.18 33.15 -41.18
CA SER A 137 43.41 33.92 -40.95
C SER A 137 44.53 33.62 -41.96
N ILE A 138 44.47 32.45 -42.63
CA ILE A 138 45.48 32.05 -43.62
C ILE A 138 45.18 32.65 -45.02
N ASN A 139 43.95 33.14 -45.24
CA ASN A 139 43.50 33.70 -46.52
C ASN A 139 43.45 35.25 -46.56
N THR A 140 44.17 35.93 -45.66
CA THR A 140 44.39 37.39 -45.67
C THR A 140 45.88 37.66 -45.61
#